data_AF-A0A952HB74-F1
#
_entry.id   AF-A0A952HB74-F1
#
_cell.length_a   1.000
_cell.length_b   1.000
_cell.length_c   1.000
_cell.angle_alpha   90.00
_cell.angle_beta   90.00
_cell.angle_gamma   90.00
#
_symmetry.space_group_name_H-M   'P 1'
#
loop_
_entity.id
_entity.type
_entity.pdbx_description
1 polymer ?
#
loop_
_entity_poly.entity_id
_entity_poly.type
_entity_poly.pdbx_seq_one_letter_code
_entity_poly.pdbx_strand_id
1 'polypeptide(L)'
;MSTKVKVDTAQLRVSARSLHEANGGRKASSAVPGSLGDARAVAVFEQFDAYWRSGLSNLSSGVDSLSTALGSAADVYEQRDAKSAESFTSGAPHAF
;
A
#
# COMPACT_ATOMS: atom_id res chain seq x y z
N MET A 1 21.54 12.58 20.86
CA MET A 1 20.26 13.32 20.91
C MET A 1 19.25 12.53 20.08
N SER A 2 18.24 11.93 20.69
CA SER A 2 17.19 11.19 19.97
C SER A 2 16.03 12.15 19.70
N THR A 3 15.92 12.63 18.46
CA THR A 3 14.78 13.42 18.02
C THR A 3 13.55 12.52 18.08
N LYS A 4 12.64 12.78 19.03
CA LYS A 4 11.35 12.06 19.11
C LYS A 4 10.57 12.36 17.83
N VAL A 5 10.60 11.43 16.88
CA VAL A 5 9.75 11.48 15.68
C VAL A 5 8.34 11.10 16.11
N LYS A 6 7.43 12.08 16.12
CA LYS A 6 5.99 11.84 16.25
C LYS A 6 5.48 11.39 14.88
N VAL A 7 5.06 10.14 14.80
CA VAL A 7 4.52 9.56 13.56
C VAL A 7 2.99 9.59 13.65
N ASP A 8 2.35 10.09 12.60
CA ASP A 8 0.89 10.06 12.48
C ASP A 8 0.46 8.69 11.93
N THR A 9 0.15 7.76 12.83
CA THR A 9 -0.27 6.40 12.47
C THR A 9 -1.64 6.37 11.81
N ALA A 10 -2.51 7.35 12.07
CA ALA A 10 -3.79 7.50 11.40
C ALA A 10 -3.58 7.86 9.92
N GLN A 11 -2.67 8.81 9.64
CA GLN A 11 -2.32 9.16 8.26
C GLN A 11 -1.70 7.98 7.50
N LEU A 12 -0.86 7.17 8.15
CA LEU A 12 -0.31 5.94 7.54
C LEU A 12 -1.42 4.96 7.15
N ARG A 13 -2.41 4.73 8.01
CA ARG A 13 -3.54 3.83 7.73
C ARG A 13 -4.47 4.36 6.65
N VAL A 14 -4.75 5.67 6.64
CA VAL A 14 -5.52 6.30 5.56
C VAL A 14 -4.80 6.12 4.23
N SER A 15 -3.49 6.36 4.21
CA SER A 15 -2.67 6.22 3.00
C SER A 15 -2.62 4.77 2.49
N ALA A 16 -2.46 3.80 3.39
CA ALA A 16 -2.53 2.37 3.06
C ALA A 16 -3.87 2.01 2.41
N ARG A 17 -4.99 2.42 3.02
CA ARG A 17 -6.34 2.15 2.50
C ARG A 17 -6.55 2.78 1.13
N SER A 18 -6.20 4.05 0.95
CA SER A 18 -6.33 4.73 -0.33
C SER A 18 -5.51 4.07 -1.44
N LEU A 19 -4.31 3.60 -1.13
CA LEU A 19 -3.49 2.84 -2.09
C LEU A 19 -4.13 1.51 -2.47
N HIS A 20 -4.64 0.77 -1.49
CA HIS A 20 -5.31 -0.51 -1.73
C HIS A 20 -6.56 -0.36 -2.60
N GLU A 21 -7.42 0.61 -2.29
CA GLU A 21 -8.64 0.92 -3.05
C GLU A 21 -8.32 1.37 -4.49
N ALA A 22 -7.35 2.29 -4.64
CA ALA A 22 -6.92 2.77 -5.95
C ALA A 22 -6.31 1.66 -6.81
N ASN A 23 -5.71 0.64 -6.19
CA ASN A 23 -5.15 -0.50 -6.89
C ASN A 23 -6.21 -1.52 -7.32
N GLY A 24 -7.23 -1.74 -6.47
CA GLY A 24 -8.37 -2.60 -6.78
C GLY A 24 -9.11 -2.18 -8.06
N GLY A 25 -9.28 -0.87 -8.27
CA GLY A 25 -9.93 -0.33 -9.48
C GLY A 25 -9.13 -0.52 -10.78
N ARG A 26 -7.80 -0.66 -10.71
CA ARG A 26 -6.93 -0.77 -11.91
C ARG A 26 -6.94 -2.16 -12.54
N LYS A 27 -7.29 -3.20 -11.78
CA LYS A 27 -7.33 -4.59 -12.27
C LYS A 27 -8.46 -4.83 -13.30
N ALA A 28 -9.38 -3.87 -13.49
CA ALA A 28 -10.61 -4.05 -14.28
C ALA A 28 -10.52 -3.63 -15.77
N SER A 29 -9.42 -3.04 -16.24
CA SER A 29 -9.35 -2.45 -17.59
C SER A 29 -8.44 -3.24 -18.53
N SER A 30 -8.96 -4.26 -19.20
CA SER A 30 -8.38 -4.79 -20.46
C SER A 30 -9.47 -4.74 -21.53
N ALA A 31 -9.14 -4.20 -22.70
CA ALA A 31 -10.09 -4.12 -23.81
C ALA A 31 -10.36 -5.51 -24.38
N VAL A 32 -11.59 -5.76 -24.81
CA VAL A 32 -11.98 -7.05 -25.38
C VAL A 32 -11.40 -7.17 -26.80
N PRO A 33 -10.54 -8.18 -27.07
CA PRO A 33 -9.86 -8.32 -28.36
C PRO A 33 -10.80 -8.37 -29.57
N GLY A 34 -12.01 -8.93 -29.38
CA GLY A 34 -13.02 -9.09 -30.43
C GLY A 34 -13.68 -7.80 -30.95
N SER A 35 -13.29 -6.62 -30.44
CA SER A 35 -13.76 -5.32 -30.95
C SER A 35 -12.95 -4.80 -32.15
N LEU A 36 -11.83 -5.44 -32.47
CA LEU A 36 -10.94 -5.04 -33.56
C LEU A 36 -11.29 -5.84 -34.82
N GLY A 37 -11.87 -5.17 -35.82
CA GLY A 37 -12.41 -5.79 -37.04
C GLY A 37 -11.37 -6.33 -38.04
N ASP A 38 -10.07 -6.24 -37.75
CA ASP A 38 -8.97 -6.70 -38.62
C ASP A 38 -8.05 -7.66 -37.84
N ALA A 39 -7.74 -8.83 -38.41
CA ALA A 39 -6.87 -9.83 -37.82
C ALA A 39 -5.46 -9.29 -37.51
N ARG A 40 -4.95 -8.35 -38.32
CA ARG A 40 -3.65 -7.70 -38.05
C ARG A 40 -3.74 -6.78 -36.84
N ALA A 41 -4.87 -6.09 -36.66
CA ALA A 41 -5.10 -5.24 -35.51
C ALA A 41 -5.23 -6.06 -34.22
N VAL A 42 -5.88 -7.23 -34.27
CA VAL A 42 -5.95 -8.18 -33.16
C VAL A 42 -4.55 -8.65 -32.75
N ALA A 43 -3.72 -9.10 -33.68
CA ALA A 43 -2.38 -9.59 -33.37
C ALA A 43 -1.47 -8.51 -32.73
N VAL A 44 -1.53 -7.27 -33.23
CA VAL A 44 -0.79 -6.14 -32.64
C VAL A 44 -1.32 -5.80 -31.25
N PHE A 45 -2.64 -5.83 -31.07
CA PHE A 45 -3.27 -5.58 -29.78
C PHE A 45 -2.89 -6.65 -28.75
N GLU A 46 -2.91 -7.93 -29.10
CA GLU A 46 -2.53 -9.03 -28.19
C GLU A 46 -1.07 -8.89 -27.72
N GLN A 47 -0.16 -8.50 -28.63
CA GLN A 47 1.23 -8.27 -28.27
C GLN A 47 1.39 -7.08 -27.32
N PHE A 48 0.65 -6.00 -27.55
CA PHE A 48 0.61 -4.85 -26.65
C PHE A 48 -0.02 -5.21 -25.30
N ASP A 49 -1.15 -5.92 -25.29
CA ASP A 49 -1.88 -6.31 -24.07
C ASP A 49 -1.03 -7.25 -23.21
N ALA A 50 -0.26 -8.15 -23.79
CA ALA A 50 0.70 -8.97 -23.06
C ALA A 50 1.78 -8.14 -22.33
N TYR A 51 2.37 -7.17 -23.03
CA TYR A 51 3.33 -6.23 -22.43
C TYR A 51 2.67 -5.38 -21.33
N TRP A 52 1.51 -4.80 -21.63
CA TRP A 52 0.76 -3.92 -20.75
C TRP A 52 0.30 -4.64 -19.47
N ARG A 53 -0.23 -5.86 -19.59
CA ARG A 53 -0.66 -6.69 -18.44
C ARG A 53 0.48 -6.99 -17.50
N SER A 54 1.66 -7.32 -18.04
CA SER A 54 2.86 -7.57 -17.22
C SER A 54 3.28 -6.30 -16.46
N GLY A 55 3.35 -5.16 -17.15
CA GLY A 55 3.66 -3.87 -16.52
C GLY A 55 2.64 -3.46 -15.46
N LEU A 56 1.35 -3.62 -15.76
CA LEU A 56 0.25 -3.32 -14.85
C LEU A 56 0.27 -4.23 -13.62
N SER A 57 0.57 -5.52 -13.79
CA SER A 57 0.73 -6.48 -12.70
C SER A 57 1.85 -6.07 -11.75
N ASN A 58 3.03 -5.73 -12.29
CA ASN A 58 4.17 -5.29 -11.48
C ASN A 58 3.88 -4.00 -10.71
N LEU A 59 3.27 -3.02 -11.37
CA LEU A 59 2.82 -1.79 -10.72
C LEU A 59 1.82 -2.08 -9.60
N SER A 60 0.85 -2.95 -9.87
CA SER A 60 -0.18 -3.31 -8.90
C SER A 60 0.41 -4.00 -7.67
N SER A 61 1.32 -4.94 -7.87
CA SER A 61 2.02 -5.62 -6.77
C SER A 61 2.88 -4.66 -5.94
N GLY A 62 3.51 -3.67 -6.58
CA GLY A 62 4.26 -2.63 -5.88
C GLY A 62 3.38 -1.75 -4.99
N VAL A 63 2.21 -1.35 -5.49
CA VAL A 63 1.23 -0.56 -4.71
C VAL A 63 0.68 -1.37 -3.54
N ASP A 64 0.35 -2.64 -3.73
CA ASP A 64 -0.10 -3.54 -2.65
C ASP A 64 0.98 -3.72 -1.57
N SER A 65 2.25 -3.84 -1.99
CA SER A 65 3.39 -3.94 -1.08
C SER A 65 3.58 -2.66 -0.25
N LEU A 66 3.46 -1.49 -0.88
CA LEU A 66 3.54 -0.20 -0.19
C LEU A 66 2.37 -0.01 0.79
N SER A 67 1.16 -0.35 0.39
CA SER A 67 -0.02 -0.35 1.29
C SER A 67 0.23 -1.20 2.53
N THR A 68 0.75 -2.42 2.33
CA THR A 68 1.09 -3.33 3.44
C THR A 68 2.16 -2.75 4.34
N ALA A 69 3.24 -2.19 3.77
CA ALA A 69 4.33 -1.59 4.52
C ALA A 69 3.86 -0.40 5.39
N LEU A 70 2.96 0.44 4.87
CA LEU A 70 2.38 1.55 5.63
C LEU A 70 1.51 1.07 6.80
N GLY A 71 0.71 0.03 6.59
CA GLY A 71 -0.07 -0.61 7.66
C GLY A 71 0.82 -1.17 8.76
N SER A 72 1.82 -1.98 8.38
CA SER A 72 2.79 -2.54 9.33
C SER A 72 3.57 -1.46 10.08
N ALA A 73 3.96 -0.37 9.41
CA ALA A 73 4.62 0.74 10.07
C ALA A 73 3.74 1.40 11.13
N ALA A 74 2.45 1.61 10.84
CA ALA A 74 1.50 2.15 11.81
C ALA A 74 1.41 1.26 13.06
N ASP A 75 1.31 -0.06 12.88
CA ASP A 75 1.20 -1.02 13.98
C ASP A 75 2.47 -1.05 14.85
N VAL A 76 3.65 -0.99 14.23
CA VAL A 76 4.93 -0.92 14.97
C VAL A 76 5.02 0.36 15.81
N TYR A 77 4.61 1.51 15.26
CA TYR A 77 4.63 2.77 16.00
C TYR A 77 3.61 2.78 17.15
N GLU A 78 2.42 2.21 16.97
CA GLU A 78 1.43 2.11 18.04
C GLU A 78 1.86 1.17 19.16
N GLN A 79 2.45 0.01 18.82
CA GLN A 79 3.01 -0.90 19.83
C GLN A 79 4.14 -0.24 20.63
N ARG A 80 5.02 0.51 19.94
CA ARG A 80 6.09 1.27 20.60
C ARG A 80 5.52 2.31 21.57
N ASP A 81 4.50 3.05 21.12
CA ASP A 81 3.90 4.12 21.91
C ASP A 81 3.10 3.55 23.11
N ALA A 82 2.40 2.42 22.94
CA ALA A 82 1.75 1.70 24.03
C ALA A 82 2.75 1.17 25.08
N LYS A 83 3.83 0.51 24.63
CA LYS A 83 4.90 0.03 25.52
C LYS A 83 5.58 1.18 26.29
N SER A 84 5.74 2.32 25.63
CA SER A 84 6.27 3.53 26.27
C SER A 84 5.31 4.05 27.34
N ALA A 85 4.01 4.09 27.06
CA ALA A 85 3.00 4.51 28.03
C ALA A 85 2.95 3.59 29.26
N GLU A 86 3.01 2.26 29.07
CA GLU A 86 3.06 1.28 30.16
C GLU A 86 4.26 1.52 31.10
N SER A 87 5.44 1.82 30.54
CA SER A 87 6.64 2.11 31.33
C SER A 87 6.54 3.37 32.19
N PHE A 88 5.71 4.34 31.79
CA PHE A 88 5.41 5.52 32.60
C PHE A 88 4.37 5.22 33.69
N THR A 89 3.37 4.38 33.40
CA THR A 89 2.33 4.00 34.36
C THR A 89 2.87 3.09 35.48
N SER A 90 3.88 2.25 35.19
CA SER A 90 4.55 1.42 36.20
C SER A 90 5.56 2.19 37.06
N GLY A 91 5.83 3.46 36.76
CA GLY A 91 6.70 4.36 37.53
C GLY A 91 5.91 5.27 38.46
N ALA A 92 5.18 4.70 39.43
CA ALA A 92 4.69 5.48 40.56
C ALA A 92 5.88 6.02 41.38
N PRO A 93 5.78 7.25 41.93
CA PRO A 93 6.94 7.97 42.45
C PRO A 93 7.50 7.26 43.69
N HIS A 94 8.78 6.89 43.65
CA HIS A 94 9.53 6.74 44.89
C HIS A 94 9.54 8.11 45.57
N ALA A 95 8.71 8.25 46.60
CA ALA A 95 8.74 9.36 47.52
C ALA A 95 10.15 9.50 48.09
N PHE A 96 10.71 10.71 47.95
CA PHE A 96 11.81 11.18 48.78
C PHE A 96 11.25 11.70 50.11
#